data_AF-A0A1H6WBH7-F1
#
_entry.id   AF-A0A1H6WBH7-F1
#
_cell.length_a   1.000
_cell.length_b   1.000
_cell.length_c   1.000
_cell.angle_alpha   90.00
_cell.angle_beta   90.00
_cell.angle_gamma   90.00
#
_symmetry.space_group_name_H-M   'P 1'
#
loop_
_entity.id
_entity.type
_entity.pdbx_description
1 polymer ?
#
loop_
_entity_poly.entity_id
_entity_poly.type
_entity_poly.pdbx_seq_one_letter_code
_entity_poly.pdbx_strand_id
1 'polypeptide(L)'
;MRVKRLPTPGHGPHPQRPDPPGARAPHTPLRPIWCCRACGQPWPCAPARLLLRAEYARNLTGLSVYLAGLMCEAMRDLYRLNPHDGPEPKVIFGRFLGWSTPRRRADRSQLP
;
A
#
# COMPACT_ATOMS: atom_id res chain seq x y z
N MET A 1 -56.20 9.32 6.16
CA MET A 1 -55.72 8.13 5.39
C MET A 1 -54.28 7.83 5.80
N ARG A 2 -53.96 6.62 6.30
CA ARG A 2 -52.64 6.27 6.86
C ARG A 2 -51.92 5.32 5.89
N VAL A 3 -50.89 5.81 5.20
CA VAL A 3 -50.09 5.01 4.27
C VAL A 3 -49.18 4.07 5.08
N LYS A 4 -49.39 2.76 4.96
CA LYS A 4 -48.51 1.75 5.57
C LYS A 4 -47.25 1.64 4.71
N ARG A 5 -46.11 2.10 5.23
CA ARG A 5 -44.80 1.89 4.62
C ARG A 5 -44.46 0.39 4.72
N LEU A 6 -44.21 -0.28 3.60
CA LEU A 6 -43.64 -1.63 3.61
C LEU A 6 -42.15 -1.57 3.99
N PRO A 7 -41.62 -2.57 4.71
CA PRO A 7 -40.19 -2.66 4.99
C PRO A 7 -39.41 -3.02 3.72
N THR A 8 -38.23 -2.41 3.57
CA THR A 8 -37.32 -2.65 2.44
C THR A 8 -36.72 -4.06 2.54
N PRO A 9 -36.68 -4.85 1.46
CA PRO A 9 -35.96 -6.12 1.46
C PRO A 9 -34.47 -5.89 1.71
N GLY A 10 -33.86 -6.78 2.51
CA GLY A 10 -32.43 -6.74 2.84
C GLY A 10 -31.55 -6.86 1.60
N HIS A 11 -30.31 -6.38 1.71
CA HIS A 11 -29.33 -6.52 0.63
C HIS A 11 -29.08 -8.01 0.38
N GLY A 12 -29.28 -8.45 -0.86
CA GLY A 12 -29.01 -9.82 -1.27
C GLY A 12 -27.54 -10.21 -1.06
N PRO A 13 -27.22 -11.51 -1.10
CA PRO A 13 -25.85 -11.99 -0.95
C PRO A 13 -24.93 -11.32 -1.97
N HIS A 14 -23.76 -10.89 -1.50
CA HIS A 14 -22.80 -10.24 -2.37
C HIS A 14 -22.36 -11.22 -3.47
N PRO A 15 -22.44 -10.84 -4.77
CA PRO A 15 -22.02 -11.74 -5.84
C PRO A 15 -20.54 -12.08 -5.65
N GLN A 16 -20.25 -13.38 -5.55
CA GLN A 16 -18.89 -13.90 -5.55
C GLN A 16 -18.39 -13.86 -6.99
N ARG A 17 -17.70 -12.78 -7.37
CA ARG A 17 -16.95 -12.79 -8.64
C ARG A 17 -15.83 -13.81 -8.52
N PRO A 18 -15.63 -14.68 -9.52
CA PRO A 18 -14.43 -15.49 -9.62
C PRO A 18 -13.21 -14.56 -9.57
N ASP A 19 -12.26 -14.90 -8.72
CA ASP A 19 -11.01 -14.15 -8.60
C ASP A 19 -10.30 -14.12 -9.96
N PRO A 20 -9.91 -12.94 -10.46
CA PRO A 20 -9.11 -12.86 -11.68
C PRO A 20 -7.78 -13.61 -11.45
N PRO A 21 -7.23 -14.27 -12.47
CA PRO A 21 -5.91 -14.89 -12.38
C PRO A 21 -4.88 -13.82 -11.99
N GLY A 22 -4.40 -13.88 -10.74
CA GLY A 22 -3.58 -12.83 -10.10
C GLY A 22 -4.00 -12.47 -8.68
N ALA A 23 -5.25 -12.72 -8.27
CA ALA A 23 -5.73 -12.43 -6.92
C ALA A 23 -5.02 -13.24 -5.80
N ARG A 24 -4.33 -14.31 -6.18
CA ARG A 24 -3.57 -15.19 -5.28
C ARG A 24 -2.06 -14.94 -5.29
N ALA A 25 -1.55 -14.14 -6.24
CA ALA A 25 -0.13 -13.83 -6.26
C ALA A 25 0.18 -12.89 -5.08
N PRO A 26 1.25 -13.15 -4.31
CA PRO A 26 1.60 -12.26 -3.22
C PRO A 26 1.99 -10.89 -3.80
N HIS A 27 1.58 -9.81 -3.11
CA HIS A 27 1.88 -8.43 -3.50
C HIS A 27 3.35 -8.06 -3.22
N THR A 28 4.27 -8.80 -3.84
CA THR A 28 5.73 -8.67 -3.74
C THR A 28 6.32 -7.81 -4.86
N PRO A 29 7.50 -7.21 -4.67
CA PRO A 29 8.16 -6.42 -5.70
C PRO A 29 8.65 -7.30 -6.86
N LEU A 30 8.48 -6.81 -8.09
CA LEU A 30 9.07 -7.33 -9.31
C LEU A 30 10.27 -6.47 -9.66
N ARG A 31 11.48 -6.98 -9.42
CA ARG A 31 12.72 -6.31 -9.83
C ARG A 31 13.04 -6.63 -11.30
N PRO A 32 13.71 -5.72 -12.05
CA PRO A 32 14.22 -4.41 -11.63
C PRO A 32 13.22 -3.25 -11.82
N ILE A 33 12.02 -3.50 -12.33
CA ILE A 33 11.03 -2.45 -12.62
C ILE A 33 10.33 -1.91 -11.36
N TRP A 34 10.40 -2.64 -10.25
CA TRP A 34 9.75 -2.35 -8.97
C TRP A 34 8.22 -2.21 -9.06
N CYS A 35 7.57 -2.92 -9.97
CA CYS A 35 6.11 -3.06 -10.00
C CYS A 35 5.65 -4.22 -9.11
N CYS A 36 4.37 -4.25 -8.76
CA CYS A 36 3.80 -5.33 -7.99
C CYS A 36 3.53 -6.54 -8.89
N ARG A 37 3.99 -7.73 -8.50
CA ARG A 37 3.75 -8.97 -9.26
C ARG A 37 2.27 -9.30 -9.43
N ALA A 38 1.44 -8.98 -8.44
CA ALA A 38 0.03 -9.35 -8.43
C ALA A 38 -0.87 -8.39 -9.23
N CYS A 39 -0.57 -7.09 -9.22
CA CYS A 39 -1.46 -6.07 -9.79
C CYS A 39 -0.79 -5.11 -10.78
N GLY A 40 0.51 -5.26 -11.07
CA GLY A 40 1.26 -4.41 -12.00
C GLY A 40 1.52 -2.97 -11.54
N GLN A 41 0.84 -2.52 -10.48
CA GLN A 41 0.99 -1.16 -9.94
C GLN A 41 2.39 -0.93 -9.33
N PRO A 42 2.87 0.32 -9.23
CA PRO A 42 4.12 0.63 -8.57
C PRO A 42 4.17 0.03 -7.15
N TRP A 43 5.12 -0.86 -6.90
CA TRP A 43 5.32 -1.46 -5.58
C TRP A 43 6.05 -0.47 -4.65
N PRO A 44 5.63 -0.23 -3.39
CA PRO A 44 4.53 -0.89 -2.69
C PRO A 44 3.16 -0.39 -3.15
N CYS A 45 2.32 -1.29 -3.67
CA CYS A 45 0.94 -1.00 -4.05
C CYS A 45 0.03 -0.98 -2.81
N ALA A 46 -1.19 -0.44 -2.91
CA ALA A 46 -2.09 -0.32 -1.75
C ALA A 46 -2.29 -1.62 -0.95
N PRO A 47 -2.53 -2.79 -1.57
CA PRO A 47 -2.60 -4.06 -0.83
C PRO A 47 -1.28 -4.44 -0.15
N ALA A 48 -0.14 -4.27 -0.82
CA ALA A 48 1.18 -4.53 -0.21
C ALA A 48 1.41 -3.69 1.04
N ARG A 49 1.04 -2.40 0.99
CA ARG A 49 1.16 -1.50 2.14
C ARG A 49 0.33 -1.99 3.31
N LEU A 50 -0.92 -2.39 3.07
CA LEU A 50 -1.79 -2.94 4.12
C LEU A 50 -1.22 -4.22 4.74
N LEU A 51 -0.81 -5.17 3.90
CA LEU A 51 -0.21 -6.43 4.34
C LEU A 51 1.07 -6.21 5.16
N LEU A 52 1.96 -5.35 4.68
CA LEU A 52 3.20 -5.01 5.39
C LEU A 52 2.93 -4.31 6.74
N ARG A 53 1.93 -3.42 6.82
CA ARG A 53 1.55 -2.82 8.11
C ARG A 53 0.94 -3.83 9.07
N ALA A 54 0.19 -4.80 8.57
CA ALA A 54 -0.39 -5.85 9.39
C ALA A 54 0.71 -6.79 9.94
N GLU A 55 1.62 -7.23 9.07
CA GLU A 55 2.74 -8.11 9.44
C GLU A 55 3.66 -7.46 10.49
N TYR A 56 4.01 -6.19 10.27
CA TYR A 56 4.89 -5.43 11.17
C TYR A 56 4.11 -4.60 12.21
N ALA A 57 2.85 -4.93 12.51
CA ALA A 57 2.02 -4.14 13.43
C ALA A 57 2.68 -3.95 14.81
N ARG A 58 3.47 -4.93 15.25
CA ARG A 58 4.23 -4.89 16.51
C ARG A 58 5.66 -4.35 16.38
N ASN A 59 6.12 -4.02 15.16
CA ASN A 59 7.49 -3.56 14.89
C ASN A 59 7.55 -2.60 13.69
N LEU A 60 6.97 -1.40 13.84
CA LEU A 60 6.96 -0.39 12.77
C LEU A 60 8.34 0.21 12.47
N THR A 61 9.24 0.19 13.45
CA THR A 61 10.66 0.53 13.23
C THR A 61 11.29 -0.48 12.27
N GLY A 62 11.09 -1.78 12.51
CA GLY A 62 11.55 -2.86 11.63
C GLY A 62 10.96 -2.75 10.22
N LEU A 63 9.69 -2.38 10.09
CA LEU A 63 9.07 -2.09 8.78
C LEU A 63 9.81 -0.96 8.05
N SER A 64 10.14 0.11 8.76
CA SER A 64 10.81 1.27 8.17
C SER A 64 12.23 0.94 7.74
N VAL A 65 12.97 0.16 8.54
CA VAL A 65 14.32 -0.33 8.17
C VAL A 65 14.25 -1.24 6.94
N TYR A 66 13.31 -2.19 6.92
CA TYR A 66 13.10 -3.09 5.78
C TYR A 66 12.78 -2.30 4.50
N LEU A 67 11.86 -1.35 4.57
CA LEU A 67 11.48 -0.51 3.43
C LEU A 67 12.61 0.42 2.98
N ALA A 68 13.45 0.92 3.90
CA ALA A 68 14.61 1.72 3.55
C ALA A 68 15.65 0.92 2.75
N GLY A 69 15.89 -0.35 3.12
CA GLY A 69 16.74 -1.25 2.35
C GLY A 69 16.23 -1.44 0.92
N LEU A 70 14.94 -1.76 0.78
CA LEU A 70 14.31 -1.92 -0.53
C LEU A 70 14.29 -0.62 -1.35
N MET A 71 14.13 0.54 -0.70
CA MET A 71 14.20 1.85 -1.35
C MET A 71 15.57 2.07 -1.98
N CYS A 72 16.67 1.74 -1.28
CA CYS A 72 18.02 1.85 -1.81
C CYS A 72 18.26 0.95 -3.03
N GLU A 73 17.76 -0.28 -2.98
CA GLU A 73 17.81 -1.20 -4.12
C GLU A 73 16.95 -0.68 -5.29
N ALA A 74 15.77 -0.12 -5.01
CA ALA A 74 14.89 0.45 -6.01
C ALA A 74 15.50 1.66 -6.71
N MET A 75 16.15 2.57 -5.97
CA MET A 75 16.88 3.69 -6.57
C MET A 75 17.95 3.18 -7.54
N ARG A 76 18.74 2.18 -7.12
CA ARG A 76 19.80 1.61 -7.96
C ARG A 76 19.23 0.99 -9.24
N ASP A 77 18.20 0.17 -9.14
CA ASP A 77 17.61 -0.51 -10.29
C ASP A 77 16.92 0.48 -11.24
N LEU A 78 16.14 1.43 -10.71
CA LEU A 78 15.39 2.40 -11.52
C LEU A 78 16.31 3.38 -12.23
N TYR A 79 17.36 3.89 -11.57
CA TYR A 79 18.35 4.75 -12.24
C TYR A 79 19.21 3.99 -13.24
N ARG A 80 19.42 2.68 -13.04
CA ARG A 80 20.09 1.85 -14.05
C ARG A 80 19.20 1.64 -15.29
N LEU A 81 17.89 1.47 -15.11
CA LEU A 81 16.94 1.32 -16.21
C LEU A 81 16.71 2.63 -16.96
N ASN A 82 16.68 3.76 -16.25
CA ASN A 82 16.48 5.08 -16.84
C ASN A 82 17.45 6.11 -16.21
N PRO A 83 18.67 6.25 -16.74
CA PRO A 83 19.68 7.14 -16.19
C PRO A 83 19.37 8.63 -16.35
N HIS A 84 18.58 9.00 -17.35
CA HIS A 84 18.35 10.41 -17.72
C HIS A 84 17.00 10.96 -17.28
N ASP A 85 16.03 10.09 -17.01
CA ASP A 85 14.66 10.47 -16.64
C ASP A 85 14.13 9.56 -15.50
N GLY A 86 15.03 9.25 -14.56
CA GLY A 86 14.70 8.46 -13.37
C GLY A 86 13.81 9.24 -12.40
N PRO A 87 12.97 8.57 -11.60
CA PRO A 87 12.10 9.23 -10.64
C PRO A 87 12.90 9.98 -9.58
N GLU A 88 12.47 11.19 -9.22
CA GLU A 88 13.16 12.00 -8.20
C GLU A 88 13.31 11.27 -6.85
N PRO A 89 14.42 11.46 -6.11
CA PRO A 89 14.63 10.82 -4.82
C PRO A 89 13.48 11.03 -3.83
N LYS A 90 12.87 12.22 -3.82
CA LYS A 90 11.73 12.54 -2.96
C LYS A 90 10.49 11.72 -3.30
N VAL A 91 10.24 11.45 -4.59
CA VAL A 91 9.14 10.61 -5.06
C VAL A 91 9.34 9.16 -4.62
N ILE A 92 10.57 8.66 -4.75
CA ILE A 92 10.92 7.31 -4.29
C ILE A 92 10.77 7.20 -2.76
N PHE A 93 11.26 8.19 -2.00
CA PHE A 93 11.09 8.23 -0.55
C PHE A 93 9.61 8.22 -0.14
N GLY A 94 8.78 9.08 -0.74
CA GLY A 94 7.34 9.13 -0.43
C GLY A 94 6.62 7.81 -0.72
N ARG A 95 7.03 7.11 -1.79
CA ARG A 95 6.49 5.81 -2.19
C ARG A 95 6.82 4.69 -1.20
N PHE A 96 8.05 4.63 -0.69
CA PHE A 96 8.47 3.56 0.22
C PHE A 96 8.21 3.89 1.69
N LEU A 97 8.64 5.07 2.16
CA LEU A 97 8.66 5.43 3.58
C LEU A 97 7.58 6.44 3.98
N GLY A 98 6.99 7.16 3.03
CA GLY A 98 6.00 8.22 3.31
C GLY A 98 4.75 7.76 4.06
N TRP A 99 4.49 6.45 4.08
CA TRP A 99 3.35 5.83 4.78
C TRP A 99 3.76 4.84 5.88
N SER A 100 5.06 4.55 6.07
CA SER A 100 5.51 3.52 7.02
C SER A 100 5.49 4.01 8.47
N THR A 101 5.79 5.29 8.69
CA THR A 101 5.75 5.90 10.01
C THR A 101 4.30 6.11 10.46
N PRO A 102 3.93 5.79 11.72
CA PRO A 102 2.76 6.41 12.32
C PRO A 102 2.94 7.92 12.16
N ARG A 103 1.96 8.63 11.58
CA ARG A 103 1.86 10.05 11.88
C ARG A 103 1.86 10.11 13.39
N ARG A 104 2.90 10.69 14.02
CA ARG A 104 2.77 11.17 15.39
C ARG A 104 1.44 11.90 15.35
N ARG A 105 0.43 11.39 16.07
CA ARG A 105 -0.71 12.24 16.40
C ARG A 105 -0.01 13.47 16.96
N ALA A 106 -0.05 14.57 16.20
CA ALA A 106 0.32 15.85 16.76
C ALA A 106 -0.44 15.87 18.07
N ASP A 107 0.34 15.83 19.13
CA ASP A 107 -0.08 15.97 20.50
C ASP A 107 -1.19 17.02 20.51
N ARG A 108 -2.44 16.54 20.57
CA ARG A 108 -3.63 17.36 20.78
C ARG A 108 -3.89 17.41 22.28
N SER A 109 -2.80 17.61 23.01
CA SER A 109 -2.68 17.98 24.42
C SER A 109 -1.74 19.18 24.47
N GLN A 110 -2.01 20.16 23.61
CA GLN A 110 -1.75 21.55 23.97
C GLN A 110 -2.74 21.91 25.10
N LEU A 111 -2.32 21.61 26.32
CA LEU A 111 -2.75 22.25 27.57
C LEU A 111 -2.09 23.64 27.59
N PRO A 112 -2.81 24.72 27.93
CA PRO A 112 -3.19 25.03 29.32
C PRO A 112 -4.66 24.75 29.65
#